data_AF-A0A2E8D873-F1
#
_entry.id   AF-A0A2E8D873-F1
#
_cell.length_a   1.000
_cell.length_b   1.000
_cell.length_c   1.000
_cell.angle_alpha   90.00
_cell.angle_beta   90.00
_cell.angle_gamma   90.00
#
_symmetry.space_group_name_H-M   'P 1'
#
loop_
_entity.id
_entity.type
_entity.pdbx_description
1 polymer ?
#
loop_
_entity_poly.entity_id
_entity_poly.type
_entity_poly.pdbx_seq_one_letter_code
_entity_poly.pdbx_strand_id
1 'polypeptide(L)'
;MIFDWTPGGSFLVCVLASADGNPEVDGIWIRPTQGEEWWKAPESEHLAVANSGAILERLRSTRPAWTADEQRFAFVMHRAEAGTEGHHEILAIDAGSREVSSLYESASRLRDLHWDPRTHKLGFIEEGTPAALRIVDESGAVSDAVNPDTVRRFAGWSHDGTRLAYITPEPRDDSTAQWALLFPPVPDTRDHVYIAEGTGDQPGSVVHSGVRITFPQWSPKEDSLSLWGTYTPTHRSLLSMFLPWTLHPGDPAAVLNCQTGEMKWMAVNAHEEAQVGHYYLLKRDYEQAWQWYQRSADDREPASPIKLSQIDQFLRQLRIHQDATFFEYYCLTKLERHDEAVARLERFRKSMTFDTEDVGDLFENWKLSDEELRTELAKMLAFATPLMQNAYIAEVYLSLDAVADGVTFFERELADAHRLASALCLSQLLLVLNDREAYAELSTLTLAPLLMKMIEWQNILEEFDFTNLAESRRQAEQATLITSGALALRPMMSNDFLTEFSDEQLREYLRQWRRLGDEAQNDVERLGVDSVLVAILTQLDDDERREVEERIQANSLGANFRSMFQEELPE
;
A
#
# COMPACT_ATOMS: atom_id res chain seq x y z
N MET A 1 7.68 -28.85 7.03
CA MET A 1 7.88 -29.08 8.48
C MET A 1 8.42 -27.80 9.11
N ILE A 2 8.10 -27.53 10.37
CA ILE A 2 8.63 -26.42 11.18
C ILE A 2 9.02 -26.99 12.55
N PHE A 3 10.19 -26.61 13.06
CA PHE A 3 10.63 -26.94 14.42
C PHE A 3 10.54 -25.74 15.33
N ASP A 4 10.26 -26.01 16.60
CA ASP A 4 10.22 -24.99 17.64
C ASP A 4 10.60 -25.57 19.01
N TRP A 5 11.10 -24.72 19.90
CA TRP A 5 11.34 -25.06 21.29
C TRP A 5 10.25 -24.48 22.17
N THR A 6 9.86 -25.22 23.20
CA THR A 6 9.00 -24.70 24.24
C THR A 6 9.72 -23.62 25.06
N PRO A 7 9.01 -22.71 25.77
CA PRO A 7 9.60 -21.54 26.43
C PRO A 7 10.79 -21.82 27.36
N GLY A 8 10.74 -22.91 28.12
CA GLY A 8 11.81 -23.42 29.00
C GLY A 8 12.73 -24.45 28.34
N GLY A 9 12.45 -24.87 27.10
CA GLY A 9 13.23 -25.83 26.34
C GLY A 9 13.09 -27.28 26.80
N SER A 10 12.04 -27.62 27.56
CA SER A 10 11.79 -29.01 27.98
C SER A 10 11.30 -29.91 26.85
N PHE A 11 10.73 -29.32 25.79
CA PHE A 11 10.30 -30.07 24.62
C PHE A 11 10.76 -29.42 23.30
N LEU A 12 11.10 -30.28 22.34
CA LEU A 12 11.21 -29.94 20.94
C LEU A 12 9.90 -30.28 20.24
N VAL A 13 9.34 -29.31 19.54
CA VAL A 13 8.08 -29.43 18.80
C VAL A 13 8.38 -29.46 17.30
N CYS A 14 7.66 -30.30 16.56
CA CYS A 14 7.69 -30.36 15.11
C CYS A 14 6.26 -30.33 14.56
N VAL A 15 5.92 -29.33 13.77
CA VAL A 15 4.67 -29.33 12.99
C VAL A 15 4.98 -29.88 11.60
N LEU A 16 4.30 -30.96 11.24
CA LEU A 16 4.56 -31.70 10.02
C LEU A 16 3.29 -31.77 9.16
N ALA A 17 3.50 -31.61 7.85
CA ALA A 17 2.48 -31.76 6.82
C ALA A 17 3.12 -32.47 5.63
N SER A 18 2.48 -33.53 5.16
CA SER A 18 2.87 -34.32 4.02
C SER A 18 2.21 -33.78 2.76
N ALA A 19 2.77 -34.10 1.59
CA ALA A 19 2.23 -33.64 0.32
C ALA A 19 0.87 -34.27 -0.01
N ASP A 20 0.63 -35.48 0.50
CA ASP A 20 -0.60 -36.27 0.31
C ASP A 20 -1.64 -36.06 1.43
N GLY A 21 -1.34 -35.26 2.46
CA GLY A 21 -2.24 -35.03 3.58
C GLY A 21 -2.46 -36.28 4.43
N ASN A 22 -1.40 -37.05 4.69
CA ASN A 22 -1.47 -38.31 5.41
C ASN A 22 -1.71 -38.04 6.91
N PRO A 23 -2.91 -38.37 7.45
CA PRO A 23 -3.24 -38.06 8.83
C PRO A 23 -2.45 -38.87 9.84
N GLU A 24 -1.72 -39.93 9.47
CA GLU A 24 -0.82 -40.62 10.40
C GLU A 24 0.46 -39.84 10.65
N VAL A 25 0.88 -39.05 9.66
CA VAL A 25 2.15 -38.31 9.61
C VAL A 25 1.94 -36.84 9.95
N ASP A 26 0.85 -36.25 9.48
CA ASP A 26 0.52 -34.85 9.65
C ASP A 26 0.12 -34.53 11.08
N GLY A 27 0.57 -33.39 11.58
CA GLY A 27 0.20 -32.86 12.88
C GLY A 27 1.38 -32.37 13.70
N ILE A 28 1.14 -32.24 14.99
CA ILE A 28 2.10 -31.72 15.96
C ILE A 28 2.78 -32.91 16.64
N TRP A 29 4.08 -33.00 16.49
CA TRP A 29 4.94 -33.99 17.12
C TRP A 29 5.76 -33.33 18.21
N ILE A 30 5.85 -33.98 19.38
CA ILE A 30 6.51 -33.44 20.56
C ILE A 30 7.53 -34.46 21.06
N ARG A 31 8.72 -33.99 21.39
CA ARG A 31 9.79 -34.78 21.99
C ARG A 31 10.32 -34.10 23.26
N PRO A 32 10.30 -34.78 24.41
CA PRO A 32 10.98 -34.29 25.61
C PRO A 32 12.50 -34.21 25.41
N THR A 33 13.15 -33.16 25.90
CA THR A 33 14.61 -32.98 25.79
C THR A 33 15.40 -34.07 26.52
N GLN A 34 14.84 -34.58 27.63
CA GLN A 34 15.43 -35.68 28.40
C GLN A 34 14.91 -37.07 27.99
N GLY A 35 14.25 -37.18 26.82
CA GLY A 35 13.68 -38.43 26.32
C GLY A 35 14.04 -38.70 24.85
N GLU A 36 13.92 -39.96 24.44
CA GLU A 36 14.21 -40.38 23.06
C GLU A 36 12.95 -40.50 22.19
N GLU A 37 11.77 -40.64 22.79
CA GLU A 37 10.54 -40.95 22.06
C GLU A 37 9.75 -39.70 21.68
N TRP A 38 9.48 -39.56 20.38
CA TRP A 38 8.49 -38.62 19.87
C TRP A 38 7.09 -39.16 20.11
N TRP A 39 6.16 -38.28 20.45
CA TRP A 39 4.75 -38.60 20.47
C TRP A 39 3.98 -37.56 19.64
N LYS A 40 2.89 -38.01 19.03
CA LYS A 40 2.01 -37.15 18.26
C LYS A 40 0.92 -36.58 19.18
N ALA A 41 0.73 -35.28 19.14
CA ALA A 41 -0.38 -34.62 19.82
C ALA A 41 -1.71 -35.16 19.28
N PRO A 42 -2.61 -35.68 20.13
CA PRO A 42 -3.91 -36.15 19.68
C PRO A 42 -4.68 -35.08 18.89
N GLU A 43 -5.41 -35.52 17.87
CA GLU A 43 -6.29 -34.69 17.01
C GLU A 43 -5.58 -33.61 16.17
N SER A 44 -4.25 -33.59 16.18
CA SER A 44 -3.46 -32.58 15.46
C SER A 44 -3.33 -32.83 13.94
N GLU A 45 -3.86 -33.91 13.40
CA GLU A 45 -3.82 -34.22 11.96
C GLU A 45 -4.56 -33.20 11.07
N HIS A 46 -5.52 -32.47 11.63
CA HIS A 46 -6.33 -31.49 10.90
C HIS A 46 -5.77 -30.07 11.04
N LEU A 47 -4.66 -29.81 10.36
CA LEU A 47 -3.95 -28.53 10.42
C LEU A 47 -4.85 -27.32 10.12
N ALA A 48 -4.56 -26.19 10.77
CA ALA A 48 -5.23 -24.92 10.52
C ALA A 48 -5.13 -24.50 9.04
N VAL A 49 -6.15 -23.77 8.58
CA VAL A 49 -6.17 -23.16 7.24
C VAL A 49 -5.40 -21.83 7.28
N ALA A 50 -4.75 -21.46 6.19
CA ALA A 50 -4.09 -20.17 6.02
C ALA A 50 -4.65 -19.41 4.81
N ASN A 51 -4.43 -18.09 4.76
CA ASN A 51 -4.95 -17.22 3.69
C ASN A 51 -4.42 -17.64 2.32
N SER A 52 -3.14 -17.96 2.26
CA SER A 52 -2.55 -18.62 1.11
C SER A 52 -2.70 -20.12 1.29
N GLY A 53 -3.11 -20.85 0.25
CA GLY A 53 -3.05 -22.32 0.24
C GLY A 53 -1.64 -22.91 0.37
N ALA A 54 -0.62 -22.08 0.61
CA ALA A 54 0.76 -22.48 0.83
C ALA A 54 0.90 -23.30 2.13
N ILE A 55 1.52 -24.47 1.99
CA ILE A 55 1.77 -25.42 3.09
C ILE A 55 2.51 -24.79 4.28
N LEU A 56 3.44 -23.87 4.01
CA LEU A 56 4.24 -23.21 5.06
C LEU A 56 3.38 -22.35 5.98
N GLU A 57 2.40 -21.64 5.44
CA GLU A 57 1.51 -20.79 6.24
C GLU A 57 0.55 -21.64 7.07
N ARG A 58 0.05 -22.77 6.54
CA ARG A 58 -0.74 -23.74 7.32
C ARG A 58 0.04 -24.28 8.50
N LEU A 59 1.31 -24.64 8.30
CA LEU A 59 2.20 -25.11 9.36
C LEU A 59 2.42 -24.02 10.43
N ARG A 60 2.59 -22.76 10.02
CA ARG A 60 2.73 -21.62 10.95
C ARG A 60 1.45 -21.39 11.77
N SER A 61 0.29 -21.42 11.12
CA SER A 61 -1.01 -21.25 11.80
C SER A 61 -1.32 -22.39 12.79
N THR A 62 -0.74 -23.58 12.60
CA THR A 62 -0.92 -24.74 13.49
C THR A 62 0.13 -24.81 14.61
N ARG A 63 1.05 -23.84 14.69
CA ARG A 63 2.08 -23.84 15.73
C ARG A 63 1.43 -23.78 17.12
N PRO A 64 1.76 -24.71 18.03
CA PRO A 64 1.16 -24.70 19.36
C PRO A 64 1.67 -23.54 20.21
N ALA A 65 0.77 -22.91 20.95
CA ALA A 65 1.08 -21.94 21.99
C ALA A 65 1.20 -22.67 23.33
N TRP A 66 2.34 -22.54 24.01
CA TRP A 66 2.61 -23.22 25.29
C TRP A 66 2.38 -22.30 26.49
N THR A 67 1.92 -22.88 27.60
CA THR A 67 1.94 -22.19 28.89
C THR A 67 3.38 -22.00 29.36
N ALA A 68 3.63 -21.00 30.21
CA ALA A 68 4.98 -20.67 30.69
C ALA A 68 5.63 -21.79 31.51
N ASP A 69 4.82 -22.63 32.17
CA ASP A 69 5.24 -23.80 32.93
C ASP A 69 5.36 -25.09 32.09
N GLU A 70 5.08 -25.00 30.79
CA GLU A 70 5.12 -26.08 29.79
C GLU A 70 4.26 -27.30 30.14
N GLN A 71 3.28 -27.13 31.04
CA GLN A 71 2.35 -28.21 31.40
C GLN A 71 1.23 -28.37 30.38
N ARG A 72 0.90 -27.30 29.64
CA ARG A 72 -0.15 -27.31 28.63
C ARG A 72 0.27 -26.59 27.36
N PHE A 73 -0.39 -26.92 26.26
CA PHE A 73 -0.34 -26.13 25.04
C PHE A 73 -1.69 -26.11 24.35
N ALA A 74 -1.93 -25.09 23.52
CA ALA A 74 -3.10 -24.99 22.66
C ALA A 74 -2.69 -24.87 21.20
N PHE A 75 -3.55 -25.33 20.30
CA PHE A 75 -3.38 -25.18 18.86
C PHE A 75 -4.74 -25.06 18.17
N VAL A 76 -4.72 -24.52 16.95
CA VAL A 76 -5.91 -24.41 16.10
C VAL A 76 -5.95 -25.61 15.15
N MET A 77 -7.12 -26.22 15.03
CA MET A 77 -7.43 -27.19 13.99
C MET A 77 -8.56 -26.70 13.08
N HIS A 78 -8.72 -27.31 11.91
CA HIS A 78 -9.84 -27.05 11.01
C HIS A 78 -10.51 -28.35 10.57
N ARG A 79 -11.80 -28.50 10.89
CA ARG A 79 -12.61 -29.66 10.52
C ARG A 79 -13.61 -29.25 9.46
N ALA A 80 -13.55 -29.90 8.30
CA ALA A 80 -14.56 -29.76 7.26
C ALA A 80 -15.23 -31.11 7.03
N GLU A 81 -16.56 -31.15 7.14
CA GLU A 81 -17.33 -32.29 6.65
C GLU A 81 -17.59 -32.13 5.15
N ALA A 82 -17.81 -33.25 4.45
CA ALA A 82 -18.04 -33.20 3.01
C ALA A 82 -19.31 -32.38 2.69
N GLY A 83 -19.12 -31.19 2.12
CA GLY A 83 -20.20 -30.31 1.69
C GLY A 83 -20.68 -29.29 2.73
N THR A 84 -19.99 -29.11 3.85
CA THR A 84 -20.24 -28.02 4.81
C THR A 84 -19.08 -27.02 4.81
N GLU A 85 -19.35 -25.77 5.19
CA GLU A 85 -18.29 -24.85 5.59
C GLU A 85 -17.63 -25.42 6.84
N GLY A 86 -16.32 -25.61 6.80
CA GLY A 86 -15.58 -26.15 7.94
C GLY A 86 -15.61 -25.21 9.13
N HIS A 87 -15.40 -25.75 10.32
CA HIS A 87 -15.23 -24.98 11.55
C HIS A 87 -13.79 -25.06 12.03
N HIS A 88 -13.40 -24.03 12.77
CA HIS A 88 -12.12 -23.91 13.44
C HIS A 88 -12.31 -24.15 14.94
N GLU A 89 -11.40 -24.91 15.52
CA GLU A 89 -11.46 -25.27 16.93
C GLU A 89 -10.10 -25.02 17.59
N ILE A 90 -10.12 -24.45 18.80
CA ILE A 90 -8.95 -24.34 19.68
C ILE A 90 -8.99 -25.52 20.64
N LEU A 91 -8.01 -26.40 20.49
CA LEU A 91 -7.79 -27.50 21.42
C LEU A 91 -6.67 -27.15 22.38
N ALA A 92 -6.82 -27.51 23.65
CA ALA A 92 -5.76 -27.50 24.65
C ALA A 92 -5.42 -28.92 25.07
N ILE A 93 -4.12 -29.18 25.29
CA ILE A 93 -3.60 -30.48 25.68
C ILE A 93 -2.74 -30.33 26.93
N ASP A 94 -2.96 -31.21 27.90
CA ASP A 94 -2.03 -31.42 29.01
C ASP A 94 -0.83 -32.25 28.53
N ALA A 95 0.37 -31.71 28.61
CA ALA A 95 1.57 -32.34 28.07
C ALA A 95 1.95 -33.64 28.81
N GLY A 96 1.55 -33.78 30.07
CA GLY A 96 1.83 -34.95 30.89
C GLY A 96 0.84 -36.09 30.69
N SER A 97 -0.46 -35.80 30.81
CA SER A 97 -1.53 -36.79 30.65
C SER A 97 -1.90 -37.05 29.19
N ARG A 98 -1.60 -36.09 28.30
CA ARG A 98 -2.02 -36.05 26.89
C ARG A 98 -3.54 -36.00 26.71
N GLU A 99 -4.27 -35.56 27.74
CA GLU A 99 -5.70 -35.31 27.66
C GLU A 99 -5.96 -34.04 26.83
N VAL A 100 -6.99 -34.11 25.98
CA VAL A 100 -7.42 -33.03 25.10
C VAL A 100 -8.70 -32.41 25.64
N SER A 101 -8.79 -31.08 25.63
CA SER A 101 -10.04 -30.36 25.87
C SER A 101 -10.26 -29.30 24.79
N SER A 102 -11.50 -29.21 24.31
CA SER A 102 -11.92 -28.10 23.44
C SER A 102 -12.12 -26.85 24.29
N LEU A 103 -11.52 -25.73 23.87
CA LEU A 103 -11.67 -24.43 24.53
C LEU A 103 -12.67 -23.54 23.81
N TYR A 104 -12.68 -23.58 22.48
CA TYR A 104 -13.48 -22.68 21.66
C TYR A 104 -13.66 -23.22 20.24
N GLU A 105 -14.83 -22.97 19.66
CA GLU A 105 -15.18 -23.33 18.29
C GLU A 105 -15.78 -22.11 17.58
N SER A 106 -15.40 -21.89 16.32
CA SER A 106 -15.98 -20.84 15.47
C SER A 106 -16.03 -21.28 14.02
N ALA A 107 -17.00 -20.76 13.26
CA ALA A 107 -16.99 -20.85 11.81
C ALA A 107 -15.87 -19.99 11.19
N SER A 108 -15.43 -18.94 11.90
CA SER A 108 -14.36 -18.06 11.47
C SER A 108 -12.98 -18.62 11.78
N ARG A 109 -11.98 -18.22 10.99
CA ARG A 109 -10.59 -18.63 11.25
C ARG A 109 -10.07 -18.09 12.57
N LEU A 110 -9.31 -18.92 13.29
CA LEU A 110 -8.64 -18.59 14.54
C LEU A 110 -7.12 -18.54 14.34
N ARG A 111 -6.43 -17.55 14.92
CA ARG A 111 -4.97 -17.39 14.80
C ARG A 111 -4.34 -16.60 15.96
N ASP A 112 -3.01 -16.48 15.94
CA ASP A 112 -2.18 -15.72 16.89
C ASP A 112 -2.49 -16.09 18.36
N LEU A 113 -2.36 -17.38 18.71
CA LEU A 113 -2.64 -17.89 20.05
C LEU A 113 -1.49 -17.53 21.02
N HIS A 114 -1.83 -16.97 22.17
CA HIS A 114 -0.88 -16.70 23.25
C HIS A 114 -1.51 -17.02 24.61
N TRP A 115 -0.73 -17.61 25.52
CA TRP A 115 -1.16 -17.80 26.90
C TRP A 115 -0.74 -16.61 27.77
N ASP A 116 -1.61 -16.20 28.69
CA ASP A 116 -1.26 -15.37 29.83
C ASP A 116 -0.30 -16.16 30.74
N PRO A 117 0.90 -15.62 31.07
CA PRO A 117 1.88 -16.32 31.88
C PRO A 117 1.47 -16.53 33.35
N ARG A 118 0.39 -15.90 33.83
CA ARG A 118 -0.07 -15.95 35.22
C ARG A 118 -1.39 -16.67 35.41
N THR A 119 -2.37 -16.46 34.52
CA THR A 119 -3.77 -16.86 34.79
C THR A 119 -4.28 -18.02 33.96
N HIS A 120 -3.43 -18.65 33.13
CA HIS A 120 -3.84 -19.69 32.18
C HIS A 120 -5.03 -19.28 31.29
N LYS A 121 -5.15 -17.99 31.00
CA LYS A 121 -6.08 -17.50 29.97
C LYS A 121 -5.39 -17.57 28.61
N LEU A 122 -6.15 -17.83 27.56
CA LEU A 122 -5.63 -17.87 26.19
C LEU A 122 -6.25 -16.73 25.39
N GLY A 123 -5.41 -15.92 24.75
CA GLY A 123 -5.86 -14.90 23.80
C GLY A 123 -5.62 -15.37 22.38
N PHE A 124 -6.53 -14.97 21.49
CA PHE A 124 -6.52 -15.35 20.09
C PHE A 124 -7.25 -14.30 19.25
N ILE A 125 -6.97 -14.27 17.95
CA ILE A 125 -7.73 -13.51 16.98
C ILE A 125 -8.72 -14.43 16.29
N GLU A 126 -9.99 -14.05 16.34
CA GLU A 126 -11.06 -14.59 15.52
C GLU A 126 -11.22 -13.70 14.27
N GLU A 127 -11.05 -14.25 13.08
CA GLU A 127 -11.22 -13.50 11.84
C GLU A 127 -12.69 -13.19 11.57
N GLY A 128 -12.92 -12.14 10.79
CA GLY A 128 -14.25 -11.63 10.50
C GLY A 128 -14.16 -10.20 9.99
N THR A 129 -15.31 -9.54 9.90
CA THR A 129 -15.40 -8.12 9.57
C THR A 129 -16.09 -7.41 10.71
N PRO A 130 -15.36 -6.94 11.75
CA PRO A 130 -13.90 -6.90 11.90
C PRO A 130 -13.28 -8.19 12.48
N ALA A 131 -11.95 -8.35 12.36
CA ALA A 131 -11.21 -9.41 13.05
C ALA A 131 -11.02 -9.03 14.53
N ALA A 132 -11.46 -9.88 15.45
CA ALA A 132 -11.57 -9.55 16.87
C ALA A 132 -10.51 -10.29 17.71
N LEU A 133 -9.78 -9.54 18.55
CA LEU A 133 -8.99 -10.13 19.64
C LEU A 133 -9.93 -10.51 20.78
N ARG A 134 -9.90 -11.78 21.20
CA ARG A 134 -10.69 -12.33 22.30
C ARG A 134 -9.81 -13.09 23.29
N ILE A 135 -10.34 -13.29 24.49
CA ILE A 135 -9.69 -14.06 25.55
C ILE A 135 -10.66 -15.15 26.02
N VAL A 136 -10.18 -16.39 26.07
CA VAL A 136 -10.90 -17.54 26.65
C VAL A 136 -10.24 -17.97 27.95
N ASP A 137 -11.05 -18.24 28.97
CA ASP A 137 -10.58 -18.77 30.25
C ASP A 137 -10.63 -20.31 30.32
N GLU A 138 -10.17 -20.88 31.43
CA GLU A 138 -10.17 -22.34 31.62
C GLU A 138 -11.56 -22.99 31.62
N SER A 139 -12.62 -22.21 31.84
CA SER A 139 -14.00 -22.70 31.79
C SER A 139 -14.57 -22.71 30.37
N GLY A 140 -13.82 -22.19 29.39
CA GLY A 140 -14.29 -21.98 28.02
C GLY A 140 -15.13 -20.70 27.87
N ALA A 141 -15.20 -19.84 28.89
CA ALA A 141 -15.89 -18.56 28.78
C ALA A 141 -15.04 -17.59 27.95
N VAL A 142 -15.65 -17.02 26.92
CA VAL A 142 -14.98 -16.11 25.96
C VAL A 142 -15.40 -14.68 26.22
N SER A 143 -14.43 -13.77 26.23
CA SER A 143 -14.67 -12.33 26.36
C SER A 143 -15.35 -11.73 25.13
N ASP A 144 -15.90 -10.53 25.30
CA ASP A 144 -16.14 -9.63 24.18
C ASP A 144 -14.81 -9.27 23.48
N ALA A 145 -14.91 -8.62 22.32
CA ALA A 145 -13.73 -8.15 21.59
C ALA A 145 -12.99 -7.09 22.42
N VAL A 146 -11.67 -7.27 22.59
CA VAL A 146 -10.81 -6.35 23.35
C VAL A 146 -10.79 -4.95 22.71
N ASN A 147 -10.89 -4.89 21.37
CA ASN A 147 -10.97 -3.66 20.60
C ASN A 147 -12.12 -3.77 19.59
N PRO A 148 -12.96 -2.72 19.40
CA PRO A 148 -14.00 -2.72 18.38
C PRO A 148 -13.45 -2.71 16.94
N ASP A 149 -12.23 -2.22 16.73
CA ASP A 149 -11.56 -2.18 15.44
C ASP A 149 -10.91 -3.52 15.08
N THR A 150 -10.58 -3.69 13.79
CA THR A 150 -9.92 -4.92 13.31
C THR A 150 -8.52 -5.08 13.89
N VAL A 151 -8.25 -6.23 14.52
CA VAL A 151 -6.94 -6.58 15.06
C VAL A 151 -6.15 -7.37 14.04
N ARG A 152 -5.07 -6.75 13.53
CA ARG A 152 -4.16 -7.37 12.55
C ARG A 152 -3.29 -8.43 13.21
N ARG A 153 -2.73 -8.17 14.38
CA ARG A 153 -1.83 -9.10 15.09
C ARG A 153 -1.99 -9.02 16.58
N PHE A 154 -1.83 -10.16 17.25
CA PHE A 154 -1.74 -10.23 18.69
C PHE A 154 -0.32 -10.63 19.07
N ALA A 155 0.36 -9.80 19.87
CA ALA A 155 1.75 -10.07 20.30
C ALA A 155 1.81 -10.89 21.60
N GLY A 156 0.65 -11.11 22.24
CA GLY A 156 0.53 -11.80 23.52
C GLY A 156 0.64 -10.86 24.73
N TRP A 157 1.03 -11.45 25.85
CA TRP A 157 1.22 -10.76 27.12
C TRP A 157 2.68 -10.43 27.37
N SER A 158 2.89 -9.34 28.10
CA SER A 158 4.15 -9.05 28.80
C SER A 158 4.59 -10.25 29.65
N HIS A 159 5.89 -10.36 29.92
CA HIS A 159 6.47 -11.50 30.67
C HIS A 159 5.83 -11.72 32.05
N ASP A 160 5.23 -10.67 32.61
CA ASP A 160 4.56 -10.68 33.89
C ASP A 160 3.03 -10.69 33.73
N GLY A 161 2.45 -10.75 32.54
CA GLY A 161 1.01 -10.84 32.34
C GLY A 161 0.21 -9.60 32.77
N THR A 162 0.84 -8.52 33.24
CA THR A 162 0.10 -7.30 33.65
C THR A 162 -0.47 -6.53 32.48
N ARG A 163 0.13 -6.71 31.30
CA ARG A 163 -0.26 -6.06 30.06
C ARG A 163 -0.25 -7.03 28.89
N LEU A 164 -1.05 -6.69 27.89
CA LEU A 164 -1.06 -7.34 26.58
C LEU A 164 -0.82 -6.31 25.48
N ALA A 165 -0.31 -6.77 24.34
CA ALA A 165 -0.05 -5.92 23.18
C ALA A 165 -0.66 -6.51 21.91
N TYR A 166 -1.20 -5.65 21.07
CA TYR A 166 -1.76 -6.01 19.78
C TYR A 166 -1.64 -4.86 18.79
N ILE A 167 -1.91 -5.17 17.53
CA ILE A 167 -1.72 -4.27 16.40
C ILE A 167 -3.04 -4.15 15.65
N THR A 168 -3.47 -2.92 15.39
CA THR A 168 -4.56 -2.62 14.45
C THR A 168 -3.99 -1.85 13.26
N PRO A 169 -4.64 -1.89 12.09
CA PRO A 169 -4.37 -0.89 11.06
C PRO A 169 -4.63 0.51 11.63
N GLU A 170 -3.85 1.49 11.19
CA GLU A 170 -4.14 2.90 11.47
C GLU A 170 -5.44 3.29 10.73
N PRO A 171 -6.47 3.80 11.42
CA PRO A 171 -7.70 4.23 10.76
C PRO A 171 -7.40 5.33 9.73
N ARG A 172 -8.05 5.25 8.56
CA ARG A 172 -7.93 6.25 7.50
C ARG A 172 -9.32 6.70 7.06
N ASP A 173 -9.49 8.01 6.94
CA ASP A 173 -10.65 8.57 6.27
C ASP A 173 -10.36 8.65 4.77
N ASP A 174 -10.82 7.63 4.03
CA ASP A 174 -10.63 7.54 2.59
C ASP A 174 -11.73 8.24 1.79
N SER A 175 -12.71 8.85 2.47
CA SER A 175 -13.85 9.47 1.80
C SER A 175 -13.45 10.62 0.87
N THR A 176 -12.38 11.36 1.19
CA THR A 176 -11.86 12.43 0.34
C THR A 176 -10.94 11.89 -0.75
N ALA A 177 -10.21 10.80 -0.49
CA ALA A 177 -9.27 10.20 -1.42
C ALA A 177 -9.93 9.43 -2.56
N GLN A 178 -11.24 9.15 -2.49
CA GLN A 178 -12.00 8.46 -3.54
C GLN A 178 -11.89 9.14 -4.93
N TRP A 179 -11.65 10.46 -4.97
CA TRP A 179 -11.49 11.21 -6.21
C TRP A 179 -10.05 11.29 -6.71
N ALA A 180 -9.05 10.94 -5.89
CA ALA A 180 -7.64 10.95 -6.25
C ALA A 180 -7.27 9.69 -7.07
N LEU A 181 -7.93 9.50 -8.20
CA LEU A 181 -7.90 8.27 -9.00
C LEU A 181 -6.53 7.91 -9.56
N LEU A 182 -5.64 8.89 -9.74
CA LEU A 182 -4.26 8.62 -10.15
C LEU A 182 -3.37 8.19 -8.99
N PHE A 183 -3.78 8.43 -7.75
CA PHE A 183 -3.06 8.10 -6.51
C PHE A 183 -4.01 7.40 -5.52
N PRO A 184 -4.58 6.24 -5.87
CA PRO A 184 -5.49 5.53 -4.98
C PRO A 184 -4.86 5.26 -3.61
N PRO A 185 -5.68 5.26 -2.53
CA PRO A 185 -5.27 4.77 -1.22
C PRO A 185 -4.63 3.40 -1.32
N VAL A 186 -3.55 3.20 -0.57
CA VAL A 186 -3.10 1.84 -0.24
C VAL A 186 -3.63 1.55 1.17
N PRO A 187 -4.54 0.57 1.32
CA PRO A 187 -5.06 0.21 2.63
C PRO A 187 -3.92 -0.37 3.48
N ASP A 188 -4.05 -0.33 4.80
CA ASP A 188 -3.21 -1.12 5.70
C ASP A 188 -1.71 -0.82 5.60
N THR A 189 -1.36 0.43 5.32
CA THR A 189 0.02 0.89 5.11
C THR A 189 0.74 1.24 6.40
N ARG A 190 -0.02 1.52 7.46
CA ARG A 190 0.48 1.89 8.77
C ARG A 190 -0.35 1.18 9.82
N ASP A 191 0.27 0.93 10.97
CA ASP A 191 -0.37 0.26 12.08
C ASP A 191 -0.30 1.11 13.36
N HIS A 192 -1.25 0.89 14.25
CA HIS A 192 -1.20 1.27 15.65
C HIS A 192 -0.75 0.09 16.50
N VAL A 193 0.21 0.33 17.40
CA VAL A 193 0.56 -0.62 18.46
C VAL A 193 -0.18 -0.22 19.73
N TYR A 194 -1.07 -1.09 20.20
CA TYR A 194 -1.81 -0.92 21.44
C TYR A 194 -1.15 -1.67 22.59
N ILE A 195 -1.19 -1.05 23.78
CA ILE A 195 -0.89 -1.69 25.05
C ILE A 195 -2.13 -1.57 25.93
N ALA A 196 -2.67 -2.71 26.34
CA ALA A 196 -3.84 -2.79 27.23
C ALA A 196 -3.48 -3.48 28.54
N GLU A 197 -4.36 -3.35 29.53
CA GLU A 197 -4.29 -4.17 30.74
C GLU A 197 -4.40 -5.66 30.38
N GLY A 198 -3.69 -6.52 31.12
CA GLY A 198 -3.60 -7.96 30.84
C GLY A 198 -4.95 -8.69 30.91
N THR A 199 -5.98 -8.07 31.51
CA THR A 199 -7.33 -8.64 31.52
C THR A 199 -8.02 -8.54 30.16
N GLY A 200 -7.63 -7.59 29.31
CA GLY A 200 -8.26 -7.30 28.03
C GLY A 200 -9.65 -6.65 28.12
N ASP A 201 -10.06 -6.18 29.30
CA ASP A 201 -11.39 -5.59 29.48
C ASP A 201 -11.55 -4.22 28.81
N GLN A 202 -10.44 -3.60 28.39
CA GLN A 202 -10.39 -2.31 27.72
C GLN A 202 -9.39 -2.36 26.55
N PRO A 203 -9.60 -1.56 25.49
CA PRO A 203 -8.69 -1.51 24.34
C PRO A 203 -7.26 -1.07 24.70
N GLY A 204 -7.07 -0.34 25.80
CA GLY A 204 -5.78 0.24 26.17
C GLY A 204 -5.47 1.51 25.37
N SER A 205 -4.17 1.80 25.19
CA SER A 205 -3.69 3.02 24.53
C SER A 205 -2.73 2.72 23.39
N VAL A 206 -2.79 3.53 22.33
CA VAL A 206 -1.79 3.53 21.25
C VAL A 206 -0.47 4.08 21.79
N VAL A 207 0.58 3.27 21.74
CA VAL A 207 1.95 3.68 22.15
C VAL A 207 2.85 3.97 20.96
N HIS A 208 2.47 3.53 19.76
CA HIS A 208 3.23 3.77 18.52
C HIS A 208 2.31 3.79 17.29
N SER A 209 2.68 4.58 16.28
CA SER A 209 2.02 4.68 14.97
C SER A 209 2.98 5.10 13.86
N GLY A 210 2.56 4.99 12.60
CA GLY A 210 3.22 5.63 11.45
C GLY A 210 4.01 4.70 10.53
N VAL A 211 4.20 3.43 10.90
CA VAL A 211 4.81 2.40 10.05
C VAL A 211 3.98 1.12 10.14
N ARG A 212 4.14 0.24 9.15
CA ARG A 212 3.58 -1.11 9.21
C ARG A 212 4.42 -1.97 10.14
N ILE A 213 3.80 -2.65 11.09
CA ILE A 213 4.49 -3.44 12.10
C ILE A 213 4.34 -4.92 11.78
N THR A 214 5.46 -5.64 11.76
CA THR A 214 5.50 -7.09 11.57
C THR A 214 6.30 -7.78 12.67
N PHE A 215 5.93 -9.03 12.94
CA PHE A 215 6.56 -9.92 13.92
C PHE A 215 6.79 -9.32 15.32
N PRO A 216 5.77 -8.69 15.95
CA PRO A 216 5.91 -8.18 17.30
C PRO A 216 6.12 -9.35 18.28
N GLN A 217 7.09 -9.22 19.19
CA GLN A 217 7.36 -10.18 20.25
C GLN A 217 7.74 -9.47 21.54
N TRP A 218 7.10 -9.85 22.65
CA TRP A 218 7.50 -9.36 23.97
C TRP A 218 8.91 -9.79 24.33
N SER A 219 9.65 -8.88 24.96
CA SER A 219 10.88 -9.22 25.65
C SER A 219 10.56 -10.18 26.81
N PRO A 220 11.35 -11.24 27.01
CA PRO A 220 11.14 -12.19 28.10
C PRO A 220 11.46 -11.61 29.50
N LYS A 221 12.04 -10.41 29.56
CA LYS A 221 12.54 -9.80 30.80
C LYS A 221 12.12 -8.35 30.98
N GLU A 222 11.95 -7.64 29.87
CA GLU A 222 11.69 -6.21 29.87
C GLU A 222 10.28 -5.96 29.34
N ASP A 223 9.80 -4.77 29.62
CA ASP A 223 8.51 -4.30 29.15
C ASP A 223 8.69 -3.57 27.81
N SER A 224 9.08 -4.36 26.81
CA SER A 224 9.40 -3.90 25.47
C SER A 224 8.99 -4.93 24.43
N LEU A 225 8.75 -4.48 23.21
CA LEU A 225 8.48 -5.34 22.06
C LEU A 225 9.65 -5.29 21.08
N SER A 226 10.16 -6.45 20.67
CA SER A 226 10.97 -6.57 19.45
C SER A 226 10.03 -6.66 18.25
N LEU A 227 10.27 -5.89 17.21
CA LEU A 227 9.41 -5.84 16.03
C LEU A 227 10.18 -5.40 14.78
N TRP A 228 9.54 -5.48 13.62
CA TRP A 228 10.03 -4.93 12.35
C TRP A 228 9.06 -3.85 11.90
N GLY A 229 9.59 -2.67 11.55
CA GLY A 229 8.78 -1.50 11.20
C GLY A 229 9.05 -1.04 9.78
N THR A 230 8.07 -1.17 8.89
CA THR A 230 8.21 -0.87 7.47
C THR A 230 7.52 0.44 7.11
N TYR A 231 8.26 1.40 6.57
CA TYR A 231 7.63 2.59 6.02
C TYR A 231 6.97 2.26 4.68
N THR A 232 5.66 2.44 4.60
CA THR A 232 4.87 2.16 3.40
C THR A 232 4.12 3.42 2.98
N PRO A 233 4.15 3.79 1.68
CA PRO A 233 3.42 4.96 1.21
C PRO A 233 1.91 4.75 1.34
N THR A 234 1.21 5.77 1.82
CA THR A 234 -0.24 5.76 2.04
C THR A 234 -1.04 5.80 0.75
N HIS A 235 -0.43 6.31 -0.33
CA HIS A 235 -1.00 6.36 -1.67
C HIS A 235 0.07 5.90 -2.66
N ARG A 236 -0.35 5.31 -3.77
CA ARG A 236 0.56 4.93 -4.87
C ARG A 236 -0.01 5.43 -6.17
N SER A 237 0.84 5.97 -7.03
CA SER A 237 0.41 6.36 -8.36
C SER A 237 0.01 5.12 -9.17
N LEU A 238 -0.86 5.27 -10.17
CA LEU A 238 -1.19 4.16 -11.05
C LEU A 238 0.04 3.63 -11.80
N LEU A 239 0.96 4.52 -12.22
CA LEU A 239 2.24 4.13 -12.84
C LEU A 239 3.01 3.16 -11.95
N SER A 240 3.07 3.50 -10.68
CA SER A 240 3.69 2.74 -9.61
C SER A 240 3.01 1.42 -9.21
N MET A 241 1.74 1.25 -9.58
CA MET A 241 1.03 -0.03 -9.42
C MET A 241 1.39 -1.01 -10.52
N PHE A 242 1.58 -0.52 -11.75
CA PHE A 242 1.95 -1.36 -12.90
C PHE A 242 3.45 -1.58 -13.02
N LEU A 243 4.25 -0.66 -12.48
CA LEU A 243 5.70 -0.66 -12.58
C LEU A 243 6.28 -0.56 -11.17
N PRO A 244 7.19 -1.47 -10.75
CA PRO A 244 7.72 -1.52 -9.38
C PRO A 244 8.76 -0.41 -9.11
N TRP A 245 8.39 0.84 -9.39
CA TRP A 245 9.24 2.03 -9.31
C TRP A 245 9.11 2.79 -7.99
N THR A 246 8.27 2.28 -7.07
CA THR A 246 7.99 2.93 -5.79
C THR A 246 8.94 2.56 -4.68
N LEU A 247 8.79 3.32 -3.60
CA LEU A 247 9.26 3.02 -2.27
C LEU A 247 9.06 1.54 -1.94
N HIS A 248 10.17 0.80 -1.98
CA HIS A 248 10.15 -0.58 -1.54
C HIS A 248 10.00 -0.63 -0.02
N PRO A 249 9.17 -1.55 0.50
CA PRO A 249 9.16 -1.89 1.91
C PRO A 249 10.57 -2.30 2.35
N GLY A 250 11.15 -1.63 3.33
CA GLY A 250 12.27 -2.18 4.09
C GLY A 250 11.80 -2.54 5.49
N ASP A 251 12.42 -3.53 6.10
CA ASP A 251 11.98 -4.06 7.40
C ASP A 251 13.09 -3.85 8.46
N PRO A 252 13.45 -2.60 8.83
CA PRO A 252 14.38 -2.38 9.93
C PRO A 252 13.80 -2.97 11.22
N ALA A 253 14.60 -3.81 11.88
CA ALA A 253 14.27 -4.31 13.20
C ALA A 253 14.32 -3.16 14.24
N ALA A 254 13.47 -3.22 15.25
CA ALA A 254 13.41 -2.24 16.32
C ALA A 254 13.00 -2.87 17.66
N VAL A 255 13.34 -2.17 18.73
CA VAL A 255 12.80 -2.42 20.08
C VAL A 255 11.94 -1.23 20.47
N LEU A 256 10.68 -1.49 20.80
CA LEU A 256 9.68 -0.51 21.22
C LEU A 256 9.55 -0.55 22.74
N ASN A 257 9.79 0.57 23.42
CA ASN A 257 9.55 0.67 24.86
C ASN A 257 8.04 0.80 25.15
N CYS A 258 7.49 -0.20 25.85
CA CYS A 258 6.12 -0.34 26.32
C CYS A 258 5.48 0.92 26.93
N GLN A 259 6.30 1.66 27.67
CA GLN A 259 5.86 2.72 28.57
C GLN A 259 5.98 4.09 27.94
N THR A 260 7.06 4.31 27.20
CA THR A 260 7.39 5.63 26.62
C THR A 260 6.96 5.75 25.16
N GLY A 261 6.72 4.62 24.47
CA GLY A 261 6.50 4.59 23.02
C GLY A 261 7.78 4.83 22.21
N GLU A 262 8.94 4.96 22.87
CA GLU A 262 10.22 5.20 22.21
C GLU A 262 10.66 3.97 21.41
N MET A 263 11.08 4.21 20.16
CA MET A 263 11.54 3.17 19.24
C MET A 263 13.05 3.24 19.05
N LYS A 264 13.73 2.15 19.38
CA LYS A 264 15.16 1.97 19.15
C LYS A 264 15.40 1.11 17.92
N TRP A 265 15.80 1.74 16.82
CA TRP A 265 16.06 1.08 15.54
C TRP A 265 17.40 0.35 15.51
N MET A 266 17.41 -0.79 14.80
CA MET A 266 18.56 -1.67 14.59
C MET A 266 18.80 -1.94 13.10
N ALA A 267 18.67 -0.89 12.28
CA ALA A 267 18.93 -0.97 10.85
C ALA A 267 20.37 -1.45 10.56
N VAL A 268 20.51 -2.40 9.63
CA VAL A 268 21.81 -3.06 9.34
C VAL A 268 22.40 -2.72 7.97
N ASN A 269 21.70 -1.94 7.15
CA ASN A 269 22.16 -1.52 5.83
C ASN A 269 21.57 -0.15 5.45
N ALA A 270 22.18 0.52 4.46
CA ALA A 270 21.74 1.84 4.01
C ALA A 270 20.25 1.95 3.64
N HIS A 271 19.65 0.89 3.08
CA HIS A 271 18.23 0.91 2.74
C HIS A 271 17.34 0.98 3.99
N GLU A 272 17.62 0.13 4.99
CA GLU A 272 16.95 0.17 6.28
C GLU A 272 17.18 1.49 7.00
N GLU A 273 18.39 2.06 6.94
CA GLU A 273 18.67 3.37 7.52
C GLU A 273 17.84 4.48 6.86
N ALA A 274 17.67 4.45 5.53
CA ALA A 274 16.80 5.39 4.83
C ALA A 274 15.32 5.23 5.22
N GLN A 275 14.84 4.00 5.44
CA GLN A 275 13.48 3.72 5.93
C GLN A 275 13.24 4.32 7.32
N VAL A 276 14.24 4.20 8.21
CA VAL A 276 14.20 4.86 9.52
C VAL A 276 14.21 6.39 9.35
N GLY A 277 14.95 6.92 8.40
CA GLY A 277 14.87 8.33 7.99
C GLY A 277 13.46 8.75 7.58
N HIS A 278 12.79 7.98 6.72
CA HIS A 278 11.40 8.24 6.31
C HIS A 278 10.44 8.26 7.50
N TYR A 279 10.63 7.37 8.47
CA TYR A 279 9.86 7.33 9.71
C TYR A 279 10.01 8.64 10.51
N TYR A 280 11.24 9.08 10.80
CA TYR A 280 11.44 10.33 11.55
C TYR A 280 10.94 11.56 10.78
N LEU A 281 11.07 11.54 9.45
CA LEU A 281 10.57 12.60 8.58
C LEU A 281 9.03 12.69 8.61
N LEU A 282 8.34 11.55 8.66
CA LEU A 282 6.89 11.48 8.90
C LEU A 282 6.53 12.07 10.27
N LYS A 283 7.31 11.73 11.31
CA LYS A 283 7.13 12.27 12.67
C LYS A 283 7.55 13.75 12.82
N ARG A 284 7.98 14.40 11.74
CA ARG A 284 8.46 15.79 11.70
C ARG A 284 9.70 16.03 12.57
N ASP A 285 10.43 14.98 12.92
CA ASP A 285 11.74 15.08 13.56
C ASP A 285 12.81 15.16 12.46
N TYR A 286 12.92 16.35 11.87
CA TYR A 286 13.74 16.57 10.69
C TYR A 286 15.24 16.41 10.99
N GLU A 287 15.69 16.75 12.20
CA GLU A 287 17.10 16.56 12.57
C GLU A 287 17.45 15.07 12.68
N GLN A 288 16.61 14.28 13.37
CA GLN A 288 16.84 12.85 13.48
C GLN A 288 16.73 12.15 12.12
N ALA A 289 15.76 12.54 11.29
CA ALA A 289 15.64 12.05 9.92
C ALA A 289 16.91 12.31 9.10
N TRP A 290 17.45 13.53 9.16
CA TRP A 290 18.67 13.88 8.45
C TRP A 290 19.88 13.06 8.91
N GLN A 291 20.04 12.81 10.21
CA GLN A 291 21.11 11.95 10.73
C GLN A 291 21.05 10.53 10.13
N TRP A 292 19.86 9.96 9.99
CA TRP A 292 19.68 8.66 9.36
C TRP A 292 19.96 8.69 7.86
N TYR A 293 19.55 9.74 7.15
CA TYR A 293 19.91 9.90 5.73
C TYR A 293 21.41 10.02 5.52
N GLN A 294 22.12 10.72 6.41
CA GLN A 294 23.58 10.81 6.34
C GLN A 294 24.25 9.45 6.48
N ARG A 295 23.81 8.63 7.43
CA ARG A 295 24.31 7.25 7.59
C ARG A 295 24.02 6.41 6.34
N SER A 296 22.80 6.50 5.82
CA SER A 296 22.39 5.76 4.62
C SER A 296 23.16 6.15 3.36
N ALA A 297 23.81 7.32 3.35
CA ALA A 297 24.53 7.82 2.19
C ALA A 297 25.93 7.18 2.04
N ASP A 298 26.49 6.60 3.10
CA ASP A 298 27.86 6.07 3.11
C ASP A 298 28.05 4.90 2.12
N ASP A 299 27.02 4.06 1.94
CA ASP A 299 27.03 2.92 1.01
C ASP A 299 26.29 3.20 -0.31
N ARG A 300 25.81 4.43 -0.53
CA ARG A 300 24.96 4.72 -1.70
C ARG A 300 25.78 5.00 -2.95
N GLU A 301 25.43 4.32 -4.04
CA GLU A 301 26.01 4.60 -5.35
C GLU A 301 25.71 6.06 -5.80
N PRO A 302 26.62 6.68 -6.58
CA PRO A 302 26.34 7.97 -7.20
C PRO A 302 25.08 7.92 -8.06
N ALA A 303 24.35 9.04 -8.12
CA ALA A 303 23.18 9.12 -8.99
C ALA A 303 23.62 9.02 -10.47
N SER A 304 23.17 7.95 -11.13
CA SER A 304 23.31 7.73 -12.56
C SER A 304 21.92 7.58 -13.20
N PRO A 305 21.75 8.07 -14.45
CA PRO A 305 20.55 7.76 -15.22
C PRO A 305 20.35 6.24 -15.35
N ILE A 306 19.09 5.84 -15.48
CA ILE A 306 18.65 4.45 -15.66
C ILE A 306 19.06 4.01 -17.06
N LYS A 307 19.91 2.98 -17.12
CA LYS A 307 20.32 2.40 -18.40
C LYS A 307 19.18 1.63 -19.04
N LEU A 308 18.83 1.95 -20.29
CA LEU A 308 17.73 1.25 -20.99
C LEU A 308 18.06 -0.23 -21.19
N SER A 309 19.34 -0.57 -21.41
CA SER A 309 19.81 -1.96 -21.42
C SER A 309 19.45 -2.77 -20.17
N GLN A 310 19.24 -2.10 -19.04
CA GLN A 310 18.87 -2.71 -17.76
C GLN A 310 17.38 -2.62 -17.45
N ILE A 311 16.52 -2.17 -18.39
CA ILE A 311 15.10 -1.95 -18.10
C ILE A 311 14.36 -3.25 -17.75
N ASP A 312 14.71 -4.39 -18.35
CA ASP A 312 14.09 -5.68 -17.98
C ASP A 312 14.54 -6.11 -16.59
N GLN A 313 15.83 -5.92 -16.27
CA GLN A 313 16.32 -6.13 -14.91
C GLN A 313 15.59 -5.18 -13.94
N PHE A 314 15.30 -3.96 -14.34
CA PHE A 314 14.59 -2.96 -13.56
C PHE A 314 13.12 -3.30 -13.34
N LEU A 315 12.44 -3.84 -14.36
CA LEU A 315 11.05 -4.30 -14.25
C LEU A 315 10.93 -5.61 -13.46
N ARG A 316 11.93 -6.50 -13.53
CA ARG A 316 11.93 -7.80 -12.84
C ARG A 316 12.50 -7.76 -11.44
N GLN A 317 13.54 -6.97 -11.22
CA GLN A 317 14.07 -6.75 -9.89
C GLN A 317 13.18 -5.70 -9.24
N LEU A 318 12.30 -6.18 -8.37
CA LEU A 318 11.50 -5.39 -7.41
C LEU A 318 12.34 -4.48 -6.47
N ARG A 319 13.61 -4.17 -6.80
CA ARG A 319 14.66 -3.70 -5.88
C ARG A 319 15.38 -2.42 -6.29
N ILE A 320 15.12 -1.81 -7.45
CA ILE A 320 16.12 -0.90 -8.06
C ILE A 320 15.93 0.60 -7.74
N HIS A 321 14.79 1.06 -7.22
CA HIS A 321 14.69 2.46 -6.76
C HIS A 321 14.54 2.58 -5.25
N GLN A 322 15.70 2.51 -4.59
CA GLN A 322 15.88 2.87 -3.18
C GLN A 322 16.30 4.34 -3.02
N ASP A 323 15.89 5.21 -3.94
CA ASP A 323 16.39 6.58 -3.95
C ASP A 323 15.67 7.46 -2.92
N ALA A 324 16.26 7.58 -1.74
CA ALA A 324 15.79 8.49 -0.70
C ALA A 324 16.08 9.97 -0.99
N THR A 325 16.68 10.31 -2.14
CA THR A 325 17.14 11.68 -2.43
C THR A 325 16.02 12.72 -2.42
N PHE A 326 14.78 12.38 -2.85
CA PHE A 326 13.68 13.33 -2.74
C PHE A 326 13.21 13.52 -1.28
N PHE A 327 13.25 12.48 -0.46
CA PHE A 327 13.02 12.62 0.98
C PHE A 327 14.10 13.49 1.65
N GLU A 328 15.36 13.33 1.24
CA GLU A 328 16.46 14.21 1.66
C GLU A 328 16.22 15.67 1.25
N TYR A 329 15.78 15.92 0.02
CA TYR A 329 15.38 17.26 -0.45
C TYR A 329 14.33 17.87 0.48
N TYR A 330 13.26 17.13 0.77
CA TYR A 330 12.17 17.62 1.60
C TYR A 330 12.63 17.86 3.04
N CYS A 331 13.41 16.94 3.62
CA CYS A 331 14.02 17.07 4.94
C CYS A 331 14.90 18.32 5.04
N LEU A 332 15.82 18.53 4.09
CA LEU A 332 16.69 19.71 4.04
C LEU A 332 15.92 21.02 3.86
N THR A 333 14.83 21.00 3.08
CA THR A 333 13.94 22.15 2.94
C THR A 333 13.31 22.53 4.27
N LYS A 334 12.86 21.55 5.06
CA LYS A 334 12.30 21.77 6.41
C LYS A 334 13.34 22.17 7.45
N LEU A 335 14.62 21.86 7.22
CA LEU A 335 15.76 22.35 7.99
C LEU A 335 16.31 23.71 7.50
N GLU A 336 15.64 24.37 6.55
CA GLU A 336 16.06 25.66 5.96
C GLU A 336 17.43 25.63 5.27
N ARG A 337 17.88 24.44 4.84
CA ARG A 337 19.15 24.23 4.12
C ARG A 337 18.94 24.21 2.62
N HIS A 338 18.43 25.33 2.09
CA HIS A 338 17.90 25.42 0.73
C HIS A 338 18.90 25.06 -0.38
N ASP A 339 20.17 25.49 -0.29
CA ASP A 339 21.19 25.17 -1.31
C ASP A 339 21.44 23.66 -1.41
N GLU A 340 21.50 22.98 -0.27
CA GLU A 340 21.67 21.53 -0.22
C GLU A 340 20.41 20.81 -0.71
N ALA A 341 19.23 21.33 -0.38
CA ALA A 341 17.97 20.80 -0.88
C ALA A 341 17.96 20.86 -2.42
N VAL A 342 18.25 22.01 -3.03
CA VAL A 342 18.30 22.15 -4.51
C VAL A 342 19.25 21.12 -5.13
N ALA A 343 20.44 20.94 -4.56
CA ALA A 343 21.39 19.92 -5.03
C ALA A 343 20.83 18.47 -4.93
N ARG A 344 20.03 18.17 -3.91
CA ARG A 344 19.33 16.88 -3.80
C ARG A 344 18.23 16.75 -4.85
N LEU A 345 17.43 17.78 -5.09
CA LEU A 345 16.40 17.75 -6.13
C LEU A 345 17.01 17.50 -7.52
N GLU A 346 18.11 18.16 -7.85
CA GLU A 346 18.86 17.92 -9.10
C GLU A 346 19.38 16.49 -9.19
N ARG A 347 19.93 15.97 -8.10
CA ARG A 347 20.42 14.59 -8.02
C ARG A 347 19.30 13.57 -8.22
N PHE A 348 18.14 13.79 -7.60
CA PHE A 348 16.93 12.97 -7.78
C PHE A 348 16.43 13.00 -9.23
N ARG A 349 16.32 14.20 -9.82
CA ARG A 349 15.92 14.32 -11.23
C ARG A 349 16.87 13.55 -12.13
N LYS A 350 18.17 13.61 -11.87
CA LYS A 350 19.18 12.85 -12.62
C LYS A 350 19.04 11.34 -12.45
N SER A 351 18.87 10.82 -11.23
CA SER A 351 18.72 9.37 -11.00
C SER A 351 17.43 8.81 -11.61
N MET A 352 16.38 9.64 -11.71
CA MET A 352 15.11 9.29 -12.33
C MET A 352 15.05 9.63 -13.83
N THR A 353 16.18 9.92 -14.49
CA THR A 353 16.25 10.05 -15.96
C THR A 353 16.76 8.75 -16.59
N PHE A 354 16.53 8.58 -17.89
CA PHE A 354 17.01 7.41 -18.63
C PHE A 354 18.24 7.77 -19.47
N ASP A 355 19.21 6.86 -19.49
CA ASP A 355 20.36 6.94 -20.38
C ASP A 355 19.96 6.48 -21.78
N THR A 356 19.78 7.42 -22.69
CA THR A 356 19.46 7.14 -24.10
C THR A 356 20.67 6.68 -24.91
N GLU A 357 21.89 6.77 -24.38
CA GLU A 357 23.08 6.30 -25.08
C GLU A 357 23.22 4.77 -25.00
N ASP A 358 22.73 4.17 -23.91
CA ASP A 358 22.80 2.74 -23.61
C ASP A 358 21.46 2.01 -23.88
N VAL A 359 21.18 1.79 -25.16
CA VAL A 359 19.89 1.28 -25.65
C VAL A 359 19.74 -0.25 -25.47
N GLY A 360 20.84 -0.98 -25.33
CA GLY A 360 20.88 -2.43 -25.09
C GLY A 360 20.18 -3.31 -26.14
N ASP A 361 20.14 -4.62 -25.89
CA ASP A 361 19.59 -5.62 -26.83
C ASP A 361 18.06 -5.69 -26.84
N LEU A 362 17.40 -4.95 -25.93
CA LEU A 362 15.94 -4.91 -25.76
C LEU A 362 15.19 -4.54 -27.05
N PHE A 363 15.88 -3.86 -27.95
CA PHE A 363 15.34 -3.33 -29.18
C PHE A 363 15.95 -3.97 -30.43
N GLU A 364 16.67 -5.09 -30.30
CA GLU A 364 17.24 -5.84 -31.45
C GLU A 364 16.18 -6.24 -32.49
N ASN A 365 14.93 -6.41 -32.06
CA ASN A 365 13.82 -6.76 -32.93
C ASN A 365 13.32 -5.58 -33.77
N TRP A 366 13.80 -4.35 -33.53
CA TRP A 366 13.34 -3.15 -34.22
C TRP A 366 14.25 -2.84 -35.42
N LYS A 367 13.64 -2.72 -36.61
CA LYS A 367 14.35 -2.46 -37.88
C LYS A 367 14.71 -0.98 -38.07
N LEU A 368 15.21 -0.31 -37.03
CA LEU A 368 15.62 1.10 -37.07
C LEU A 368 17.14 1.22 -37.02
N SER A 369 17.67 2.30 -37.56
CA SER A 369 19.07 2.66 -37.27
C SER A 369 19.22 3.13 -35.82
N ASP A 370 20.41 3.00 -35.24
CA ASP A 370 20.69 3.43 -33.87
C ASP A 370 20.35 4.91 -33.63
N GLU A 371 20.55 5.79 -34.63
CA GLU A 371 20.26 7.23 -34.53
C GLU A 371 18.75 7.52 -34.53
N GLU A 372 17.98 6.85 -35.39
CA GLU A 372 16.52 6.94 -35.42
C GLU A 372 15.93 6.39 -34.12
N LEU A 373 16.43 5.25 -33.65
CA LEU A 373 16.02 4.64 -32.39
C LEU A 373 16.25 5.58 -31.20
N ARG A 374 17.46 6.16 -31.08
CA ARG A 374 17.76 7.14 -30.03
C ARG A 374 16.86 8.36 -30.09
N THR A 375 16.59 8.87 -31.29
CA THR A 375 15.71 10.04 -31.49
C THR A 375 14.28 9.74 -31.04
N GLU A 376 13.76 8.57 -31.40
CA GLU A 376 12.41 8.16 -31.00
C GLU A 376 12.31 7.87 -29.50
N LEU A 377 13.31 7.20 -28.91
CA LEU A 377 13.39 6.98 -27.47
C LEU A 377 13.46 8.29 -26.69
N ALA A 378 14.30 9.24 -27.11
CA ALA A 378 14.43 10.53 -26.45
C ALA A 378 13.10 11.29 -26.40
N LYS A 379 12.32 11.25 -27.49
CA LYS A 379 10.99 11.86 -27.53
C LYS A 379 10.00 11.15 -26.59
N MET A 380 10.04 9.82 -26.50
CA MET A 380 9.21 9.06 -25.55
C MET A 380 9.51 9.42 -24.10
N LEU A 381 10.79 9.49 -23.80
CA LEU A 381 11.27 9.76 -22.47
C LEU A 381 11.05 11.23 -22.07
N ALA A 382 10.92 12.16 -23.02
CA ALA A 382 10.68 13.57 -22.76
C ALA A 382 9.37 13.86 -22.00
N PHE A 383 8.34 13.01 -22.16
CA PHE A 383 7.11 13.08 -21.36
C PHE A 383 7.09 12.09 -20.21
N ALA A 384 7.48 10.84 -20.46
CA ALA A 384 7.44 9.78 -19.44
C ALA A 384 8.32 10.12 -18.22
N THR A 385 9.52 10.67 -18.46
CA THR A 385 10.48 11.00 -17.38
C THR A 385 9.90 12.03 -16.39
N PRO A 386 9.42 13.23 -16.83
CA PRO A 386 8.78 14.17 -15.91
C PRO A 386 7.54 13.62 -15.23
N LEU A 387 6.72 12.83 -15.93
CA LEU A 387 5.53 12.23 -15.33
C LEU A 387 5.90 11.26 -14.20
N MET A 388 6.89 10.40 -14.41
CA MET A 388 7.42 9.49 -13.39
C MET A 388 8.02 10.23 -12.20
N GLN A 389 8.83 11.26 -12.45
CA GLN A 389 9.43 12.09 -11.41
C GLN A 389 8.35 12.76 -10.56
N ASN A 390 7.37 13.40 -11.19
CA ASN A 390 6.30 14.10 -10.49
C ASN A 390 5.37 13.13 -9.76
N ALA A 391 5.07 11.98 -10.33
CA ALA A 391 4.29 10.94 -9.66
C ALA A 391 5.00 10.45 -8.39
N TYR A 392 6.30 10.16 -8.46
CA TYR A 392 7.09 9.79 -7.28
C TYR A 392 7.10 10.91 -6.23
N ILE A 393 7.32 12.16 -6.64
CA ILE A 393 7.30 13.32 -5.73
C ILE A 393 5.95 13.44 -5.01
N ALA A 394 4.85 13.32 -5.74
CA ALA A 394 3.50 13.37 -5.17
C ALA A 394 3.27 12.23 -4.17
N GLU A 395 3.70 11.01 -4.49
CA GLU A 395 3.67 9.88 -3.56
C GLU A 395 4.42 10.16 -2.27
N VAL A 396 5.61 10.79 -2.34
CA VAL A 396 6.40 11.16 -1.15
C VAL A 396 5.64 12.16 -0.27
N TYR A 397 5.03 13.19 -0.87
CA TYR A 397 4.25 14.15 -0.08
C TYR A 397 3.02 13.49 0.55
N LEU A 398 2.33 12.60 -0.18
CA LEU A 398 1.19 11.84 0.32
C LEU A 398 1.61 10.89 1.45
N SER A 399 2.74 10.19 1.31
CA SER A 399 3.25 9.25 2.30
C SER A 399 3.76 9.91 3.58
N LEU A 400 4.10 11.20 3.52
CA LEU A 400 4.57 11.99 4.66
C LEU A 400 3.47 12.86 5.30
N ASP A 401 2.20 12.66 4.91
CA ASP A 401 1.06 13.50 5.29
C ASP A 401 1.37 15.00 5.10
N ALA A 402 2.09 15.32 4.01
CA ALA A 402 2.63 16.64 3.69
C ALA A 402 2.00 17.21 2.41
N VAL A 403 0.71 16.92 2.21
CA VAL A 403 -0.01 17.21 0.96
C VAL A 403 0.00 18.71 0.63
N ALA A 404 -0.14 19.58 1.64
CA ALA A 404 -0.07 21.04 1.46
C ALA A 404 1.31 21.53 0.96
N ASP A 405 2.39 20.92 1.42
CA ASP A 405 3.73 21.22 0.91
C ASP A 405 3.88 20.74 -0.54
N GLY A 406 3.27 19.60 -0.86
CA GLY A 406 3.20 19.09 -2.23
C GLY A 406 2.45 20.02 -3.17
N VAL A 407 1.32 20.58 -2.75
CA VAL A 407 0.59 21.61 -3.52
C VAL A 407 1.49 22.81 -3.80
N THR A 408 2.12 23.37 -2.76
CA THR A 408 3.04 24.50 -2.90
C THR A 408 4.21 24.19 -3.84
N PHE A 409 4.73 22.96 -3.80
CA PHE A 409 5.78 22.50 -4.69
C PHE A 409 5.31 22.49 -6.15
N PHE A 410 4.18 21.83 -6.44
CA PHE A 410 3.71 21.69 -7.82
C PHE A 410 3.19 22.99 -8.42
N GLU A 411 2.63 23.90 -7.63
CA GLU A 411 2.27 25.26 -8.09
C GLU A 411 3.47 26.01 -8.65
N ARG A 412 4.65 25.87 -8.04
CA ARG A 412 5.90 26.46 -8.56
C ARG A 412 6.34 25.77 -9.85
N GLU A 413 6.19 24.45 -9.91
CA GLU A 413 6.57 23.63 -11.07
C GLU A 413 5.62 23.81 -12.27
N LEU A 414 4.43 24.41 -12.09
CA LEU A 414 3.53 24.76 -13.20
C LEU A 414 4.12 25.80 -14.15
N ALA A 415 5.17 26.53 -13.76
CA ALA A 415 5.85 27.50 -14.60
C ALA A 415 6.88 26.87 -15.57
N ASP A 416 7.22 25.59 -15.40
CA ASP A 416 8.31 24.92 -16.12
C ASP A 416 7.86 24.35 -17.50
N ALA A 417 8.75 23.69 -18.26
CA ALA A 417 8.44 23.03 -19.52
C ALA A 417 7.54 21.79 -19.36
N HIS A 418 7.47 21.21 -18.15
CA HIS A 418 6.77 19.96 -17.86
C HIS A 418 5.39 20.16 -17.19
N ARG A 419 4.73 21.28 -17.53
CA ARG A 419 3.49 21.76 -16.88
C ARG A 419 2.39 20.72 -16.77
N LEU A 420 2.22 19.85 -17.78
CA LEU A 420 1.17 18.84 -17.76
C LEU A 420 1.39 17.80 -16.65
N ALA A 421 2.61 17.27 -16.51
CA ALA A 421 2.93 16.30 -15.46
C ALA A 421 2.70 16.91 -14.06
N SER A 422 3.10 18.18 -13.87
CA SER A 422 2.88 18.92 -12.62
C SER A 422 1.40 19.18 -12.36
N ALA A 423 0.63 19.57 -13.39
CA ALA A 423 -0.81 19.81 -13.27
C ALA A 423 -1.59 18.52 -12.95
N LEU A 424 -1.20 17.39 -13.54
CA LEU A 424 -1.77 16.08 -13.21
C LEU A 424 -1.54 15.72 -11.75
N CYS A 425 -0.31 15.87 -11.24
CA CYS A 425 -0.04 15.55 -9.83
C CYS A 425 -0.71 16.54 -8.87
N LEU A 426 -0.66 17.84 -9.18
CA LEU A 426 -1.29 18.88 -8.38
C LEU A 426 -2.80 18.68 -8.24
N SER A 427 -3.49 18.33 -9.34
CA SER A 427 -4.94 18.10 -9.30
C SER A 427 -5.30 17.00 -8.29
N GLN A 428 -4.49 15.96 -8.19
CA GLN A 428 -4.73 14.85 -7.27
C GLN A 428 -4.45 15.23 -5.82
N LEU A 429 -3.40 16.01 -5.56
CA LEU A 429 -3.12 16.51 -4.21
C LEU A 429 -4.24 17.44 -3.71
N LEU A 430 -4.80 18.28 -4.59
CA LEU A 430 -5.95 19.14 -4.26
C LEU A 430 -7.18 18.31 -3.89
N LEU A 431 -7.44 17.22 -4.62
CA LEU A 431 -8.52 16.28 -4.29
C LEU A 431 -8.31 15.58 -2.94
N VAL A 432 -7.07 15.15 -2.62
CA VAL A 432 -6.75 14.56 -1.32
C VAL A 432 -6.94 15.56 -0.17
N LEU A 433 -6.63 16.84 -0.39
CA LEU A 433 -6.92 17.93 0.57
C LEU A 433 -8.41 18.31 0.64
N ASN A 434 -9.26 17.71 -0.20
CA ASN A 434 -10.65 18.11 -0.41
C ASN A 434 -10.81 19.59 -0.82
N ASP A 435 -9.82 20.16 -1.51
CA ASP A 435 -9.89 21.51 -2.07
C ASP A 435 -10.51 21.45 -3.48
N ARG A 436 -11.82 21.25 -3.51
CA ARG A 436 -12.57 21.04 -4.75
C ARG A 436 -12.62 22.27 -5.64
N GLU A 437 -12.62 23.47 -5.05
CA GLU A 437 -12.64 24.72 -5.79
C GLU A 437 -11.32 24.93 -6.55
N ALA A 438 -10.18 24.83 -5.85
CA ALA A 438 -8.88 24.93 -6.51
C ALA A 438 -8.67 23.82 -7.56
N TYR A 439 -9.15 22.60 -7.28
CA TYR A 439 -9.12 21.52 -8.25
C TYR A 439 -9.94 21.84 -9.51
N ALA A 440 -11.16 22.35 -9.37
CA ALA A 440 -12.04 22.65 -10.50
C ALA A 440 -11.48 23.80 -11.35
N GLU A 441 -10.92 24.82 -10.69
CA GLU A 441 -10.21 25.92 -11.35
C GLU A 441 -8.99 25.41 -12.12
N LEU A 442 -8.10 24.64 -11.48
CA LEU A 442 -6.93 24.05 -12.14
C LEU A 442 -7.33 23.16 -13.32
N SER A 443 -8.35 22.33 -13.14
CA SER A 443 -8.84 21.40 -14.15
C SER A 443 -9.35 22.14 -15.39
N THR A 444 -10.13 23.20 -15.17
CA THR A 444 -10.76 23.99 -16.22
C THR A 444 -9.78 24.93 -16.92
N LEU A 445 -8.96 25.65 -16.17
CA LEU A 445 -8.12 26.73 -16.71
C LEU A 445 -6.73 26.28 -17.14
N THR A 446 -6.25 25.13 -16.63
CA THR A 446 -4.88 24.65 -16.90
C THR A 446 -4.87 23.24 -17.48
N LEU A 447 -5.42 22.26 -16.77
CA LEU A 447 -5.25 20.85 -17.13
C LEU A 447 -5.93 20.48 -18.45
N ALA A 448 -7.22 20.79 -18.61
CA ALA A 448 -7.94 20.48 -19.85
C ALA A 448 -7.32 21.18 -21.08
N PRO A 449 -7.01 22.49 -21.06
CA PRO A 449 -6.29 23.13 -22.16
C PRO A 449 -4.93 22.50 -22.50
N LEU A 450 -4.17 22.03 -21.50
CA LEU A 450 -2.90 21.35 -21.72
C LEU A 450 -3.10 19.98 -22.38
N LEU A 451 -4.08 19.20 -21.92
CA LEU A 451 -4.42 17.89 -22.50
C LEU A 451 -4.86 18.02 -23.97
N MET A 452 -5.70 19.00 -24.30
CA MET A 452 -6.14 19.25 -25.68
C MET A 452 -4.98 19.63 -26.61
N LYS A 453 -3.94 20.33 -26.09
CA LYS A 453 -2.78 20.71 -26.91
C LYS A 453 -1.79 19.59 -27.14
N MET A 454 -1.71 18.62 -26.22
CA MET A 454 -0.66 17.60 -26.23
C MET A 454 -1.07 16.32 -26.96
N ILE A 455 -2.36 16.05 -27.12
CA ILE A 455 -2.80 14.74 -27.62
C ILE A 455 -3.27 14.87 -29.07
N GLU A 456 -2.52 14.29 -30.00
CA GLU A 456 -2.98 14.09 -31.38
C GLU A 456 -3.92 12.88 -31.45
N TRP A 457 -5.19 13.06 -31.09
CA TRP A 457 -6.16 11.99 -30.82
C TRP A 457 -6.58 11.10 -32.01
N GLN A 458 -6.10 11.33 -33.22
CA GLN A 458 -6.66 10.69 -34.42
C GLN A 458 -6.31 9.20 -34.60
N ASN A 459 -5.33 8.63 -33.86
CA ASN A 459 -4.77 7.30 -34.15
C ASN A 459 -4.93 6.24 -33.03
N ILE A 460 -5.67 6.53 -31.97
CA ILE A 460 -5.63 5.75 -30.71
C ILE A 460 -6.34 4.39 -30.81
N LEU A 461 -7.32 4.26 -31.70
CA LEU A 461 -8.12 3.04 -31.84
C LEU A 461 -7.62 2.09 -32.93
N GLU A 462 -6.48 2.39 -33.56
CA GLU A 462 -5.84 1.43 -34.45
C GLU A 462 -5.22 0.29 -33.63
N GLU A 463 -5.24 -0.94 -34.15
CA GLU A 463 -4.67 -2.11 -33.45
C GLU A 463 -3.22 -1.83 -33.04
N PHE A 464 -2.84 -2.26 -31.83
CA PHE A 464 -1.47 -2.09 -31.33
C PHE A 464 -0.47 -2.81 -32.26
N ASP A 465 0.27 -2.05 -33.05
CA ASP A 465 1.32 -2.60 -33.91
C ASP A 465 2.64 -2.63 -33.15
N PHE A 466 2.84 -3.71 -32.39
CA PHE A 466 4.10 -3.99 -31.69
C PHE A 466 5.29 -4.21 -32.62
N THR A 467 5.09 -4.26 -33.95
CA THR A 467 6.17 -4.43 -34.93
C THR A 467 6.76 -3.11 -35.40
N ASN A 468 6.09 -1.98 -35.15
CA ASN A 468 6.58 -0.63 -35.47
C ASN A 468 6.76 0.19 -34.18
N LEU A 469 8.02 0.46 -33.81
CA LEU A 469 8.33 1.25 -32.61
C LEU A 469 7.65 2.62 -32.62
N ALA A 470 7.74 3.37 -33.72
CA ALA A 470 7.23 4.74 -33.74
C ALA A 470 5.72 4.76 -33.49
N GLU A 471 5.01 3.76 -34.00
CA GLU A 471 3.57 3.60 -33.78
C GLU A 471 3.27 3.07 -32.37
N SER A 472 3.96 2.01 -31.91
CA SER A 472 3.84 1.51 -30.53
C SER A 472 4.10 2.60 -29.48
N ARG A 473 5.10 3.44 -29.72
CA ARG A 473 5.44 4.62 -28.90
C ARG A 473 4.29 5.60 -28.88
N ARG A 474 3.82 6.02 -30.06
CA ARG A 474 2.71 6.95 -30.21
C ARG A 474 1.49 6.43 -29.45
N GLN A 475 1.15 5.16 -29.63
CA GLN A 475 0.01 4.51 -28.99
C GLN A 475 0.19 4.40 -27.46
N ALA A 476 1.37 4.06 -26.95
CA ALA A 476 1.63 3.96 -25.52
C ALA A 476 1.62 5.33 -24.81
N GLU A 477 2.24 6.35 -25.42
CA GLU A 477 2.21 7.73 -24.93
C GLU A 477 0.78 8.26 -24.89
N GLN A 478 0.05 8.06 -25.99
CA GLN A 478 -1.36 8.44 -26.07
C GLN A 478 -2.16 7.68 -25.03
N ALA A 479 -2.15 6.36 -24.98
CA ALA A 479 -2.89 5.58 -23.99
C ALA A 479 -2.60 6.05 -22.54
N THR A 480 -1.34 6.34 -22.21
CA THR A 480 -0.94 6.87 -20.89
C THR A 480 -1.52 8.25 -20.63
N LEU A 481 -1.37 9.18 -21.58
CA LEU A 481 -1.89 10.57 -21.49
C LEU A 481 -3.42 10.59 -21.37
N ILE A 482 -4.09 9.75 -22.14
CA ILE A 482 -5.55 9.65 -22.19
C ILE A 482 -6.07 9.08 -20.90
N THR A 483 -5.52 7.94 -20.47
CA THR A 483 -5.94 7.30 -19.23
C THR A 483 -5.69 8.23 -18.06
N SER A 484 -4.49 8.83 -17.98
CA SER A 484 -4.15 9.75 -16.89
C SER A 484 -4.99 11.02 -16.93
N GLY A 485 -5.18 11.63 -18.10
CA GLY A 485 -5.96 12.85 -18.28
C GLY A 485 -7.46 12.64 -18.04
N ALA A 486 -8.02 11.54 -18.53
CA ALA A 486 -9.42 11.18 -18.30
C ALA A 486 -9.68 10.92 -16.81
N LEU A 487 -8.81 10.14 -16.14
CA LEU A 487 -8.92 9.92 -14.70
C LEU A 487 -8.73 11.21 -13.90
N ALA A 488 -7.80 12.07 -14.31
CA ALA A 488 -7.58 13.35 -13.65
C ALA A 488 -8.72 14.35 -13.83
N LEU A 489 -9.52 14.26 -14.90
CA LEU A 489 -10.69 15.10 -15.15
C LEU A 489 -12.01 14.46 -14.72
N ARG A 490 -12.03 13.15 -14.42
CA ARG A 490 -13.24 12.39 -14.07
C ARG A 490 -14.06 13.02 -12.94
N PRO A 491 -13.48 13.62 -11.87
CA PRO A 491 -14.29 14.33 -10.89
C PRO A 491 -15.16 15.45 -11.49
N MET A 492 -14.69 16.18 -12.52
CA MET A 492 -15.50 17.20 -13.21
C MET A 492 -16.61 16.61 -14.08
N MET A 493 -16.56 15.31 -14.39
CA MET A 493 -17.60 14.57 -15.12
C MET A 493 -18.62 13.91 -14.18
N SER A 494 -18.43 14.02 -12.86
CA SER A 494 -19.27 13.39 -11.85
C SER A 494 -20.31 14.35 -11.31
N ASN A 495 -21.58 13.97 -11.36
CA ASN A 495 -22.65 14.73 -10.74
C ASN A 495 -22.42 14.89 -9.23
N ASP A 496 -22.07 13.82 -8.53
CA ASP A 496 -21.88 13.83 -7.07
C ASP A 496 -20.80 14.82 -6.65
N PHE A 497 -19.68 14.86 -7.38
CA PHE A 497 -18.61 15.82 -7.12
C PHE A 497 -19.08 17.27 -7.30
N LEU A 498 -19.89 17.52 -8.33
CA LEU A 498 -20.39 18.86 -8.67
C LEU A 498 -21.50 19.37 -7.74
N THR A 499 -22.13 18.51 -6.91
CA THR A 499 -23.19 18.93 -5.96
C THR A 499 -22.73 19.93 -4.90
N GLU A 500 -21.42 20.03 -4.66
CA GLU A 500 -20.86 20.93 -3.65
C GLU A 500 -20.57 22.34 -4.17
N PHE A 501 -20.74 22.58 -5.46
CA PHE A 501 -20.53 23.90 -6.07
C PHE A 501 -21.84 24.70 -6.11
N SER A 502 -21.71 26.01 -5.95
CA SER A 502 -22.85 26.91 -6.17
C SER A 502 -23.20 27.00 -7.66
N ASP A 503 -24.47 27.29 -7.97
CA ASP A 503 -24.91 27.60 -9.34
C ASP A 503 -24.04 28.67 -10.03
N GLU A 504 -23.55 29.67 -9.28
CA GLU A 504 -22.72 30.74 -9.82
C GLU A 504 -21.37 30.20 -10.30
N GLN A 505 -20.70 29.38 -9.49
CA GLN A 505 -19.47 28.70 -9.85
C GLN A 505 -19.69 27.75 -11.04
N LEU A 506 -20.75 26.95 -11.01
CA LEU A 506 -21.10 26.04 -12.11
C LEU A 506 -21.34 26.78 -13.42
N ARG A 507 -22.00 27.95 -13.40
CA ARG A 507 -22.20 28.79 -14.60
C ARG A 507 -20.92 29.44 -15.11
N GLU A 508 -19.96 29.75 -14.24
CA GLU A 508 -18.62 30.19 -14.67
C GLU A 508 -17.89 29.04 -15.37
N TYR A 509 -17.82 27.86 -14.75
CA TYR A 509 -17.19 26.69 -15.36
C TYR A 509 -17.87 26.30 -16.68
N LEU A 510 -19.20 26.32 -16.75
CA LEU A 510 -19.96 26.07 -17.98
C LEU A 510 -19.49 26.95 -19.14
N ARG A 511 -19.27 28.25 -18.89
CA ARG A 511 -18.77 29.19 -19.91
C ARG A 511 -17.37 28.82 -20.40
N GLN A 512 -16.48 28.47 -19.48
CA GLN A 512 -15.10 28.09 -19.83
C GLN A 512 -15.07 26.76 -20.61
N TRP A 513 -15.83 25.75 -20.16
CA TRP A 513 -15.92 24.46 -20.83
C TRP A 513 -16.59 24.55 -22.21
N ARG A 514 -17.60 25.41 -22.40
CA ARG A 514 -18.16 25.67 -23.74
C ARG A 514 -17.11 26.22 -24.69
N ARG A 515 -16.32 27.19 -24.22
CA ARG A 515 -15.22 27.74 -25.00
C ARG A 515 -14.19 26.67 -25.37
N LEU A 516 -13.82 25.78 -24.43
CA LEU A 516 -12.95 24.65 -24.73
C LEU A 516 -13.58 23.73 -25.78
N GLY A 517 -14.89 23.50 -25.71
CA GLY A 517 -15.62 22.74 -26.71
C GLY A 517 -15.51 23.35 -28.10
N ASP A 518 -15.61 24.67 -28.22
CA ASP A 518 -15.43 25.39 -29.48
C ASP A 518 -13.99 25.33 -30.01
N GLU A 519 -13.00 25.20 -29.12
CA GLU A 519 -11.58 25.05 -29.45
C GLU A 519 -11.18 23.59 -29.77
N ALA A 520 -12.03 22.60 -29.48
CA ALA A 520 -11.74 21.19 -29.71
C ALA A 520 -11.53 20.86 -31.19
N GLN A 521 -10.42 20.19 -31.50
CA GLN A 521 -9.98 19.90 -32.87
C GLN A 521 -10.39 18.51 -33.37
N ASN A 522 -10.86 17.64 -32.48
CA ASN A 522 -11.25 16.28 -32.81
C ASN A 522 -12.37 15.76 -31.88
N ASP A 523 -12.92 14.61 -32.27
CA ASP A 523 -14.06 13.99 -31.59
C ASP A 523 -13.75 13.55 -30.17
N VAL A 524 -12.49 13.22 -29.83
CA VAL A 524 -12.17 12.79 -28.46
C VAL A 524 -12.08 13.98 -27.51
N GLU A 525 -11.43 15.07 -27.92
CA GLU A 525 -11.41 16.33 -27.17
C GLU A 525 -12.84 16.81 -26.92
N ARG A 526 -13.66 16.81 -27.98
CA ARG A 526 -15.07 17.20 -27.89
C ARG A 526 -15.83 16.28 -26.92
N LEU A 527 -15.60 14.96 -26.96
CA LEU A 527 -16.23 14.01 -26.06
C LEU A 527 -15.87 14.25 -24.58
N GLY A 528 -14.59 14.52 -24.30
CA GLY A 528 -14.14 14.84 -22.94
C GLY A 528 -14.77 16.13 -22.40
N VAL A 529 -14.84 17.18 -23.23
CA VAL A 529 -15.52 18.44 -22.89
C VAL A 529 -17.01 18.24 -22.71
N ASP A 530 -17.69 17.58 -23.67
CA ASP A 530 -19.13 17.37 -23.63
C ASP A 530 -19.53 16.53 -22.40
N SER A 531 -18.68 15.59 -21.96
CA SER A 531 -18.90 14.82 -20.72
C SER A 531 -18.95 15.71 -19.47
N VAL A 532 -18.06 16.70 -19.37
CA VAL A 532 -18.08 17.69 -18.28
C VAL A 532 -19.29 18.62 -18.41
N LEU A 533 -19.61 19.07 -19.64
CA LEU A 533 -20.77 19.92 -19.89
C LEU A 533 -22.08 19.25 -19.47
N VAL A 534 -22.27 17.96 -19.79
CA VAL A 534 -23.46 17.20 -19.35
C VAL A 534 -23.58 17.17 -17.83
N ALA A 535 -22.48 16.93 -17.12
CA ALA A 535 -22.49 16.89 -15.66
C ALA A 535 -22.88 18.25 -15.06
N ILE A 536 -22.28 19.35 -15.56
CA ILE A 536 -22.60 20.71 -15.12
C ILE A 536 -24.06 21.09 -15.45
N LEU A 537 -24.52 20.84 -16.67
CA LEU A 537 -25.89 21.14 -17.10
C LEU A 537 -26.94 20.32 -16.35
N THR A 538 -26.59 19.08 -15.96
CA THR A 538 -27.43 18.25 -15.11
C THR A 538 -27.63 18.88 -13.73
N GLN A 539 -26.56 19.38 -13.13
CA GLN A 539 -26.65 20.06 -11.83
C GLN A 539 -27.41 21.39 -11.89
N LEU A 540 -27.37 22.08 -13.03
CA LEU A 540 -28.09 23.33 -13.25
C LEU A 540 -29.55 23.15 -13.70
N ASP A 541 -30.02 21.92 -13.90
CA ASP A 541 -31.34 21.58 -14.49
C ASP A 541 -31.61 22.34 -15.80
N ASP A 542 -30.60 22.39 -16.69
CA ASP A 542 -30.65 23.15 -17.94
C ASP A 542 -31.04 22.25 -19.13
N ASP A 543 -32.02 22.70 -19.92
CA ASP A 543 -32.54 21.97 -21.09
C ASP A 543 -31.48 21.70 -22.18
N GLU A 544 -30.42 22.52 -22.24
CA GLU A 544 -29.30 22.31 -23.18
C GLU A 544 -28.61 20.96 -22.98
N ARG A 545 -28.75 20.33 -21.78
CA ARG A 545 -28.21 19.00 -21.50
C ARG A 545 -28.52 18.00 -22.61
N ARG A 546 -29.76 18.01 -23.11
CA ARG A 546 -30.22 17.06 -24.14
C ARG A 546 -29.43 17.21 -25.44
N GLU A 547 -29.11 18.44 -25.84
CA GLU A 547 -28.34 18.69 -27.06
C GLU A 547 -26.91 18.17 -26.92
N VAL A 548 -26.29 18.33 -25.74
CA VAL A 548 -24.95 17.80 -25.46
C VAL A 548 -24.96 16.26 -25.41
N GLU A 549 -25.96 15.66 -24.78
CA GLU A 549 -26.13 14.19 -24.77
C GLU A 549 -26.30 13.61 -26.18
N GLU A 550 -27.08 14.26 -27.04
CA GLU A 550 -27.25 13.85 -28.43
C GLU A 550 -25.92 13.92 -29.22
N ARG A 551 -25.06 14.92 -28.94
CA ARG A 551 -23.69 14.97 -29.51
C ARG A 551 -22.81 13.81 -29.03
N ILE A 552 -22.83 13.50 -27.74
CA ILE A 552 -22.08 12.35 -27.18
C ILE A 552 -22.57 11.04 -27.81
N GLN A 553 -23.87 10.87 -28.03
CA GLN A 553 -24.44 9.69 -28.67
C GLN A 553 -24.08 9.57 -30.16
N ALA A 554 -23.99 10.70 -30.87
CA ALA A 554 -23.59 10.74 -32.26
C ALA A 554 -22.08 10.49 -32.46
N ASN A 555 -21.27 10.69 -31.41
CA ASN A 555 -19.84 10.43 -31.43
C ASN A 555 -19.58 8.91 -31.42
N SER A 556 -18.88 8.40 -32.43
CA SER A 556 -18.59 6.96 -32.60
C SER A 556 -17.80 6.38 -31.42
N LEU A 557 -17.05 7.21 -30.70
CA LEU A 557 -16.27 6.83 -29.52
C LEU A 557 -17.10 6.83 -28.24
N GLY A 558 -18.24 7.52 -28.24
CA GLY A 558 -19.12 7.66 -27.08
C GLY A 558 -19.73 6.34 -26.59
N ALA A 559 -19.80 5.31 -27.45
CA ALA A 559 -20.22 3.97 -27.04
C ALA A 559 -19.15 3.26 -26.20
N ASN A 560 -17.89 3.26 -26.66
CA ASN A 560 -16.76 2.65 -25.95
C ASN A 560 -16.41 3.41 -24.67
N PHE A 561 -16.53 4.73 -24.70
CA PHE A 561 -16.33 5.58 -23.52
C PHE A 561 -17.36 5.25 -22.44
N ARG A 562 -18.65 5.14 -22.79
CA ARG A 562 -19.69 4.74 -21.83
C ARG A 562 -19.43 3.37 -21.20
N SER A 563 -19.03 2.36 -21.98
CA SER A 563 -18.69 1.05 -21.39
C SER A 563 -17.50 1.12 -20.44
N MET A 564 -16.50 1.95 -20.72
CA MET A 564 -15.31 2.10 -19.86
C MET A 564 -15.62 2.78 -18.53
N PHE A 565 -16.66 3.61 -18.44
CA PHE A 565 -17.00 4.38 -17.23
C PHE A 565 -18.30 3.95 -16.54
N GLN A 566 -19.13 3.09 -17.13
CA GLN A 566 -20.41 2.63 -16.55
C GLN A 566 -20.31 1.32 -15.73
N GLU A 567 -19.24 0.52 -15.84
CA GLU A 567 -19.20 -0.82 -15.21
C GLU A 567 -18.71 -0.88 -13.73
N GLU A 568 -18.29 0.23 -13.12
CA GLU A 568 -17.73 0.20 -11.74
C GLU A 568 -18.24 1.32 -10.82
N LEU A 569 -19.56 1.41 -10.66
CA LEU A 569 -20.13 2.02 -9.45
C LEU A 569 -20.83 0.91 -8.66
N PRO A 570 -20.45 0.67 -7.39
CA PRO A 570 -21.29 -0.13 -6.50
C PRO A 570 -22.66 0.55 -6.41
N GLU A 571 -23.75 -0.22 -6.59
CA GLU A 571 -25.12 0.25 -6.34
C GLU A 571 -25.32 0.74 -4.90
#